data_AF-A0A1F8XWU2-F1
#
_entry.id   AF-A0A1F8XWU2-F1
#
_cell.length_a   1.000
_cell.length_b   1.000
_cell.length_c   1.000
_cell.angle_alpha   90.00
_cell.angle_beta   90.00
_cell.angle_gamma   90.00
#
_symmetry.space_group_name_H-M   'P 1'
#
loop_
_entity.id
_entity.type
_entity.pdbx_description
1 polymer ?
#
loop_
_entity_poly.entity_id
_entity_poly.type
_entity_poly.pdbx_seq_one_letter_code
_entity_poly.pdbx_strand_id
1 'polypeptide(L)'
;MTEEKRRWKEKTPAEIEILKAKAQKRREKNLRIITEHIDSVCIIPADKPASARYALVDMILNADKMVSLLKRQVGFNLSFDIARNLLENLNDFIDHLWANVIKTSPHLYSFNKRHWRELNDTIDIKLKLVEGRNFVNVIDPRSEEIGQIAIAVKILENHILYVRTTGSFDKMEETINIYRNTIEEFDSFLIGLAKTIKFDYRSSLKKHEFGEDGQKTDRTAWPLLSEETTEATNSVEQAEKEEKADPKKRRKMVLPGST
;
A
#
# COMPACT_ATOMS: atom_id res chain seq x y z
N MET A 1 -36.56 -0.15 12.32
CA MET A 1 -35.21 0.25 11.88
C MET A 1 -34.81 1.47 12.68
N THR A 2 -34.06 1.27 13.76
CA THR A 2 -33.66 2.33 14.70
C THR A 2 -32.58 3.22 14.10
N GLU A 3 -32.63 4.51 14.42
CA GLU A 3 -31.76 5.61 13.97
C GLU A 3 -30.26 5.43 14.31
N GLU A 4 -29.86 4.33 14.94
CA GLU A 4 -28.50 4.07 15.42
C GLU A 4 -27.46 3.76 14.33
N LYS A 5 -27.88 3.48 13.09
CA LYS A 5 -26.94 3.12 12.00
C LYS A 5 -26.42 4.30 11.15
N ARG A 6 -26.63 5.55 11.57
CA ARG A 6 -26.14 6.76 10.85
C ARG A 6 -25.18 7.65 11.65
N ARG A 7 -24.46 7.13 12.64
CA ARG A 7 -23.30 7.86 13.21
C ARG A 7 -22.09 7.74 12.30
N TRP A 8 -22.05 8.54 11.23
CA TRP A 8 -20.75 9.03 10.78
C TRP A 8 -20.15 9.76 11.97
N LYS A 9 -18.99 9.35 12.49
CA LYS A 9 -18.29 10.10 13.56
C LYS A 9 -17.97 11.50 13.00
N GLU A 10 -18.88 12.45 13.17
CA GLU A 10 -18.63 13.86 12.89
C GLU A 10 -17.51 14.30 13.81
N LYS A 11 -16.32 14.52 13.22
CA LYS A 11 -15.15 14.95 13.97
C LYS A 11 -15.45 16.30 14.59
N THR A 12 -15.07 16.48 15.85
CA THR A 12 -15.27 17.75 16.52
C THR A 12 -14.42 18.86 15.86
N PRO A 13 -14.82 20.14 15.95
CA PRO A 13 -14.00 21.25 15.42
C PRO A 13 -12.56 21.23 15.93
N ALA A 14 -12.35 20.85 17.20
CA ALA A 14 -11.02 20.69 17.79
C ALA A 14 -10.21 19.55 17.16
N GLU A 15 -10.83 18.40 16.87
CA GLU A 15 -10.18 17.30 16.14
C GLU A 15 -9.79 17.72 14.71
N ILE A 16 -10.64 18.50 14.04
CA ILE A 16 -10.35 19.03 12.71
C ILE A 16 -9.13 19.96 12.75
N GLU A 17 -9.04 20.83 13.76
CA GLU A 17 -7.91 21.74 13.95
C GLU A 17 -6.61 20.97 14.21
N ILE A 18 -6.64 19.95 15.07
CA ILE A 18 -5.50 19.06 15.32
C ILE A 18 -5.05 18.36 14.03
N LEU A 19 -6.00 17.87 13.21
CA LEU A 19 -5.69 17.23 11.93
C LEU A 19 -5.08 18.20 10.93
N LYS A 20 -5.59 19.45 10.85
CA LYS A 20 -5.01 20.51 10.02
C LYS A 20 -3.59 20.85 10.46
N ALA A 21 -3.35 21.02 11.76
CA ALA A 21 -2.02 21.30 12.31
C ALA A 21 -1.02 20.16 12.01
N LYS A 22 -1.45 18.89 12.16
CA LYS A 22 -0.63 17.72 11.80
C LYS A 22 -0.31 17.67 10.31
N ALA A 23 -1.29 17.97 9.46
CA ALA A 23 -1.09 18.01 8.00
C ALA A 23 -0.14 19.14 7.60
N GLN A 24 -0.28 20.33 8.19
CA GLN A 24 0.59 21.47 7.95
C GLN A 24 2.04 21.17 8.37
N LYS A 25 2.24 20.62 9.57
CA LYS A 25 3.57 20.21 10.04
C LYS A 25 4.22 19.17 9.14
N ARG A 26 3.43 18.22 8.60
CA ARG A 26 3.91 17.23 7.62
C ARG A 26 4.32 17.92 6.31
N ARG A 27 3.52 18.85 5.82
CA ARG A 27 3.81 19.63 4.61
C ARG A 27 5.11 20.41 4.75
N GLU A 28 5.30 21.14 5.85
CA GLU A 28 6.52 21.89 6.14
C GLU A 28 7.76 20.98 6.19
N LYS A 29 7.64 19.83 6.88
CA LYS A 29 8.71 18.81 6.90
C LYS A 29 9.06 18.32 5.49
N ASN A 30 8.04 17.99 4.69
CA ASN A 30 8.22 17.49 3.33
C ASN A 30 8.87 18.53 2.42
N LEU A 31 8.40 19.78 2.49
CA LEU A 31 8.98 20.91 1.74
C LEU A 31 10.45 21.08 2.08
N ARG A 32 10.79 21.08 3.38
CA ARG A 32 12.17 21.20 3.84
C ARG A 32 13.07 20.09 3.27
N ILE A 33 12.61 18.84 3.33
CA ILE A 33 13.37 17.70 2.78
C ILE A 33 13.61 17.88 1.27
N ILE A 34 12.59 18.27 0.51
CA ILE A 34 12.72 18.47 -0.95
C ILE A 34 13.73 19.57 -1.26
N THR A 35 13.70 20.67 -0.52
CA THR A 35 14.62 21.80 -0.75
C THR A 35 16.06 21.50 -0.34
N GLU A 36 16.25 20.68 0.70
CA GLU A 36 17.58 20.33 1.22
C GLU A 36 18.19 19.11 0.50
N HIS A 37 17.37 18.22 -0.05
CA HIS A 37 17.79 16.94 -0.61
C HIS A 37 17.18 16.70 -2.00
N ILE A 38 17.97 16.99 -3.05
CA ILE A 38 17.56 16.78 -4.45
C ILE A 38 17.18 15.32 -4.75
N ASP A 39 17.84 14.39 -4.07
CA ASP A 39 17.67 12.94 -4.21
C ASP A 39 16.42 12.40 -3.48
N SER A 40 15.70 13.25 -2.74
CA SER A 40 14.46 12.85 -2.08
C SER A 40 13.42 12.31 -3.06
N VAL A 41 12.61 11.34 -2.63
CA VAL A 41 11.61 10.66 -3.45
C VAL A 41 10.23 10.94 -2.89
N CYS A 42 9.33 11.46 -3.73
CA CYS A 42 7.92 11.67 -3.40
C CYS A 42 7.10 10.43 -3.74
N ILE A 43 6.40 9.87 -2.76
CA ILE A 43 5.50 8.72 -2.93
C ILE A 43 4.08 9.13 -2.56
N ILE A 44 3.15 8.83 -3.46
CA ILE A 44 1.72 8.96 -3.24
C ILE A 44 1.20 7.55 -2.93
N PRO A 45 0.86 7.24 -1.67
CA PRO A 45 0.41 5.91 -1.31
C PRO A 45 -0.99 5.64 -1.86
N ALA A 46 -1.25 4.42 -2.31
CA ALA A 46 -2.55 3.99 -2.76
C ALA A 46 -3.60 4.11 -1.64
N ASP A 47 -4.74 4.69 -1.98
CA ASP A 47 -5.67 5.27 -1.01
C ASP A 47 -6.43 4.25 -0.15
N LYS A 48 -6.50 2.98 -0.58
CA LYS A 48 -7.31 1.92 0.07
C LYS A 48 -6.73 0.50 -0.10
N PRO A 49 -6.98 -0.43 0.84
CA PRO A 49 -7.65 -0.17 2.13
C PRO A 49 -6.79 0.71 3.05
N ALA A 50 -7.43 1.40 4.00
CA ALA A 50 -6.74 2.29 4.95
C ALA A 50 -5.65 1.56 5.76
N SER A 51 -5.73 0.22 5.85
CA SER A 51 -4.75 -0.66 6.46
C SER A 51 -3.50 -0.94 5.62
N ALA A 52 -3.60 -0.79 4.30
CA ALA A 52 -2.48 -0.88 3.37
C ALA A 52 -1.78 0.46 3.18
N ARG A 53 -2.54 1.54 3.46
CA ARG A 53 -2.15 2.91 3.20
C ARG A 53 -0.87 3.16 3.99
N TYR A 54 0.19 3.56 3.28
CA TYR A 54 1.51 3.82 3.84
C TYR A 54 2.32 2.59 4.24
N ALA A 55 1.86 1.34 4.05
CA ALA A 55 2.60 0.16 4.51
C ALA A 55 4.01 0.09 3.91
N LEU A 56 4.13 0.20 2.58
CA LEU A 56 5.44 0.23 1.90
C LEU A 56 6.27 1.44 2.27
N VAL A 57 5.64 2.62 2.41
CA VAL A 57 6.34 3.85 2.83
C VAL A 57 6.97 3.69 4.21
N ASP A 58 6.21 3.18 5.18
CA ASP A 58 6.69 2.90 6.53
C ASP A 58 7.78 1.82 6.54
N MET A 59 7.64 0.79 5.71
CA MET A 59 8.66 -0.25 5.54
C MET A 59 9.96 0.34 4.99
N ILE A 60 9.92 1.22 3.98
CA ILE A 60 11.11 1.89 3.44
C ILE A 60 11.80 2.74 4.52
N LEU A 61 11.03 3.53 5.29
CA LEU A 61 11.58 4.35 6.37
C LEU A 61 12.25 3.51 7.47
N ASN A 62 11.73 2.32 7.76
CA ASN A 62 12.35 1.39 8.69
C ASN A 62 13.57 0.71 8.08
N ALA A 63 13.50 0.29 6.82
CA ALA A 63 14.62 -0.27 6.08
C ALA A 63 15.82 0.69 6.07
N ASP A 64 15.60 1.97 5.80
CA ASP A 64 16.66 2.99 5.80
C ASP A 64 17.38 3.09 7.17
N LYS A 65 16.60 3.10 8.25
CA LYS A 65 17.15 3.08 9.62
C LYS A 65 17.93 1.80 9.90
N MET A 66 17.39 0.64 9.50
CA MET A 66 18.01 -0.66 9.74
C MET A 66 19.29 -0.83 8.95
N VAL A 67 19.32 -0.44 7.67
CA VAL A 67 20.53 -0.48 6.82
C VAL A 67 21.59 0.48 7.36
N SER A 68 21.19 1.68 7.79
CA SER A 68 22.11 2.62 8.45
C SER A 68 22.65 2.08 9.78
N LEU A 69 21.84 1.35 10.55
CA LEU A 69 22.29 0.70 11.78
C LEU A 69 23.22 -0.48 11.50
N LEU A 70 22.87 -1.32 10.52
CA LEU A 70 23.68 -2.43 10.04
C LEU A 70 25.08 -1.94 9.69
N LYS A 71 25.19 -0.94 8.80
CA LYS A 71 26.46 -0.35 8.34
C LYS A 71 27.29 0.22 9.50
N ARG A 72 26.68 0.73 10.57
CA ARG A 72 27.37 1.23 11.77
C ARG A 72 27.84 0.13 12.73
N GLN A 73 27.18 -1.03 12.75
CA GLN A 73 27.52 -2.14 13.63
C GLN A 73 28.63 -3.04 13.07
N VAL A 74 28.83 -3.05 11.74
CA VAL A 74 29.84 -3.89 11.08
C VAL A 74 31.24 -3.60 11.62
N GLY A 75 31.99 -4.65 11.92
CA GLY A 75 33.37 -4.56 12.42
C GLY A 75 33.49 -4.33 13.92
N PHE A 76 32.41 -3.90 14.59
CA PHE A 76 32.37 -3.71 16.05
C PHE A 76 31.52 -4.79 16.73
N ASN A 77 30.26 -4.89 16.34
CA ASN A 77 29.26 -5.76 16.97
C ASN A 77 28.75 -6.86 16.02
N LEU A 78 29.03 -6.72 14.72
CA LEU A 78 28.60 -7.65 13.69
C LEU A 78 29.78 -7.98 12.77
N SER A 79 29.94 -9.26 12.39
CA SER A 79 30.97 -9.65 11.45
C SER A 79 30.68 -9.12 10.04
N PHE A 80 31.74 -8.89 9.27
CA PHE A 80 31.62 -8.47 7.87
C PHE A 80 30.86 -9.49 7.02
N ASP A 81 31.06 -10.80 7.25
CA ASP A 81 30.37 -11.83 6.49
C ASP A 81 28.86 -11.82 6.71
N ILE A 82 28.41 -11.65 7.95
CA ILE A 82 26.97 -11.55 8.25
C ILE A 82 26.39 -10.30 7.61
N ALA A 83 27.07 -9.16 7.73
CA ALA A 83 26.60 -7.91 7.16
C ALA A 83 26.52 -7.96 5.62
N ARG A 84 27.52 -8.58 4.98
CA ARG A 84 27.56 -8.81 3.54
C ARG A 84 26.39 -9.68 3.08
N ASN A 85 26.16 -10.82 3.73
CA ASN A 85 25.03 -11.70 3.39
C ASN A 85 23.68 -10.97 3.55
N LEU A 86 23.52 -10.12 4.56
CA LEU A 86 22.29 -9.32 4.73
C LEU A 86 22.10 -8.28 3.62
N LEU A 87 23.18 -7.65 3.16
CA LEU A 87 23.13 -6.70 2.04
C LEU A 87 22.92 -7.40 0.69
N GLU A 88 23.44 -8.62 0.51
CA GLU A 88 23.16 -9.47 -0.65
C GLU A 88 21.66 -9.83 -0.68
N ASN A 89 21.09 -10.30 0.44
CA ASN A 89 19.65 -10.56 0.54
C ASN A 89 18.79 -9.31 0.24
N LEU A 90 19.27 -8.11 0.62
CA LEU A 90 18.60 -6.85 0.27
C LEU A 90 18.65 -6.59 -1.24
N ASN A 91 19.79 -6.88 -1.89
CA ASN A 91 19.92 -6.75 -3.33
C ASN A 91 19.02 -7.75 -4.08
N ASP A 92 18.90 -8.99 -3.58
CA ASP A 92 17.98 -9.98 -4.15
C ASP A 92 16.52 -9.51 -4.07
N PHE A 93 16.12 -8.95 -2.92
CA PHE A 93 14.81 -8.33 -2.78
C PHE A 93 14.60 -7.17 -3.77
N ILE A 94 15.62 -6.30 -3.93
CA ILE A 94 15.58 -5.21 -4.90
C ILE A 94 15.40 -5.76 -6.33
N ASP A 95 16.10 -6.84 -6.69
CA ASP A 95 15.97 -7.48 -7.99
C ASP A 95 14.56 -8.02 -8.25
N HIS A 96 13.97 -8.70 -7.26
CA HIS A 96 12.57 -9.15 -7.34
C HIS A 96 11.58 -7.98 -7.44
N LEU A 97 11.79 -6.93 -6.65
CA LEU A 97 10.96 -5.72 -6.70
C LEU A 97 11.01 -5.05 -8.08
N TRP A 98 12.20 -4.96 -8.68
CA TRP A 98 12.36 -4.40 -10.03
C TRP A 98 11.79 -5.31 -11.12
N ALA A 99 11.80 -6.63 -10.94
CA ALA A 99 11.08 -7.53 -11.84
C ALA A 99 9.56 -7.23 -11.84
N ASN A 100 8.99 -6.90 -10.67
CA ASN A 100 7.59 -6.47 -10.57
C ASN A 100 7.35 -5.08 -11.21
N VAL A 101 8.30 -4.16 -11.08
CA VAL A 101 8.26 -2.87 -11.79
C VAL A 101 8.26 -3.09 -13.30
N ILE A 102 9.12 -3.96 -13.84
CA ILE A 102 9.20 -4.24 -15.27
C ILE A 102 7.90 -4.87 -15.78
N LYS A 103 7.27 -5.77 -15.02
CA LYS A 103 5.96 -6.34 -15.37
C LYS A 103 4.88 -5.27 -15.51
N THR A 104 4.85 -4.30 -14.58
CA THR A 104 3.84 -3.22 -14.55
C THR A 104 4.18 -2.06 -15.48
N SER A 105 5.46 -1.86 -15.79
CA SER A 105 5.99 -0.79 -16.63
C SER A 105 7.03 -1.33 -17.63
N PRO A 106 6.61 -2.02 -18.71
CA PRO A 106 7.52 -2.74 -19.62
C PRO A 106 8.57 -1.87 -20.33
N HIS A 107 8.30 -0.56 -20.48
CA HIS A 107 9.25 0.39 -21.04
C HIS A 107 10.53 0.55 -20.21
N LEU A 108 10.53 0.06 -18.97
CA LEU A 108 11.70 0.04 -18.07
C LEU A 108 12.52 -1.26 -18.17
N TYR A 109 12.22 -2.18 -19.10
CA TYR A 109 12.89 -3.48 -19.20
C TYR A 109 14.43 -3.39 -19.26
N SER A 110 14.98 -2.41 -19.98
CA SER A 110 16.42 -2.18 -20.12
C SER A 110 16.98 -1.16 -19.11
N PHE A 111 16.14 -0.66 -18.20
CA PHE A 111 16.56 0.37 -17.25
C PHE A 111 17.44 -0.24 -16.16
N ASN A 112 18.61 0.37 -15.92
CA ASN A 112 19.46 -0.03 -14.81
C ASN A 112 18.98 0.63 -13.52
N LYS A 113 18.42 -0.17 -12.61
CA LYS A 113 17.95 0.27 -11.29
C LYS A 113 18.96 1.12 -10.50
N ARG A 114 20.27 0.92 -10.68
CA ARG A 114 21.30 1.74 -10.01
C ARG A 114 21.24 3.22 -10.40
N HIS A 115 20.66 3.55 -11.54
CA HIS A 115 20.47 4.92 -12.02
C HIS A 115 19.09 5.50 -11.62
N TRP A 116 18.46 5.00 -10.55
CA TRP A 116 17.14 5.39 -10.09
C TRP A 116 16.89 6.92 -10.03
N ARG A 117 17.93 7.74 -9.84
CA ARG A 117 17.86 9.21 -9.89
C ARG A 117 17.33 9.74 -11.21
N GLU A 118 17.58 9.06 -12.32
CA GLU A 118 17.07 9.41 -13.66
C GLU A 118 15.54 9.28 -13.76
N LEU A 119 14.93 8.44 -12.93
CA LEU A 119 13.46 8.26 -12.83
C LEU A 119 12.85 9.08 -11.69
N ASN A 120 13.67 9.82 -10.94
CA ASN A 120 13.18 10.69 -9.88
C ASN A 120 12.59 11.98 -10.46
N ASP A 121 11.65 12.58 -9.73
CA ASP A 121 11.02 13.82 -10.17
C ASP A 121 11.99 15.00 -10.01
N THR A 122 11.83 16.03 -10.84
CA THR A 122 12.50 17.31 -10.61
C THR A 122 11.98 17.98 -9.33
N ILE A 123 12.77 18.89 -8.75
CA ILE A 123 12.38 19.65 -7.55
C ILE A 123 11.02 20.34 -7.75
N ASP A 124 10.81 20.97 -8.92
CA ASP A 124 9.56 21.68 -9.22
C ASP A 124 8.32 20.76 -9.19
N ILE A 125 8.46 19.54 -9.70
CA ILE A 125 7.39 18.55 -9.67
C ILE A 125 7.13 18.09 -8.23
N LYS A 126 8.19 17.82 -7.46
CA LYS A 126 8.09 17.42 -6.04
C LYS A 126 7.38 18.47 -5.19
N LEU A 127 7.72 19.74 -5.39
CA LEU A 127 7.07 20.86 -4.70
C LEU A 127 5.58 20.92 -5.04
N LYS A 128 5.22 20.86 -6.32
CA LYS A 128 3.80 20.84 -6.75
C LYS A 128 3.01 19.67 -6.16
N LEU A 129 3.63 18.48 -6.06
CA LEU A 129 3.00 17.30 -5.46
C LEU A 129 2.67 17.52 -3.98
N VAL A 130 3.61 18.07 -3.21
CA VAL A 130 3.43 18.32 -1.77
C VAL A 130 2.48 19.49 -1.51
N GLU A 131 2.47 20.51 -2.37
CA GLU A 131 1.56 21.64 -2.23
C GLU A 131 0.10 21.27 -2.48
N GLY A 132 -0.14 20.41 -3.47
CA GLY A 132 -1.49 19.99 -3.86
C GLY A 132 -2.10 18.86 -3.03
N ARG A 133 -1.32 18.16 -2.18
CA ARG A 133 -1.75 16.90 -1.54
C ARG A 133 -1.21 16.72 -0.12
N ASN A 134 -2.11 16.48 0.84
CA ASN A 134 -1.75 16.23 2.25
C ASN A 134 -1.24 14.80 2.55
N PHE A 135 -1.27 13.90 1.57
CA PHE A 135 -0.96 12.47 1.72
C PHE A 135 0.33 12.03 1.02
N VAL A 136 1.06 12.96 0.39
CA VAL A 136 2.38 12.67 -0.18
C VAL A 136 3.38 12.46 0.94
N ASN A 137 4.18 11.41 0.82
CA ASN A 137 5.34 11.19 1.69
C ASN A 137 6.61 11.49 0.92
N VAL A 138 7.57 12.08 1.62
CA VAL A 138 8.90 12.35 1.08
C VAL A 138 9.89 11.48 1.83
N ILE A 139 10.63 10.67 1.07
CA ILE A 139 11.70 9.81 1.57
C ILE A 139 13.02 10.44 1.17
N ASP A 140 13.93 10.60 2.14
CA ASP A 140 15.32 10.99 1.91
C ASP A 140 16.20 9.74 2.04
N PRO A 141 16.55 9.06 0.94
CA PRO A 141 17.27 7.79 0.99
C PRO A 141 18.72 8.01 1.42
N ARG A 142 19.15 7.37 2.53
CA ARG A 142 20.54 7.50 3.02
C ARG A 142 21.51 6.52 2.38
N SER A 143 21.02 5.70 1.45
CA SER A 143 21.81 4.68 0.76
C SER A 143 21.21 4.33 -0.61
N GLU A 144 22.05 3.83 -1.51
CA GLU A 144 21.65 3.50 -2.88
C GLU A 144 20.59 2.41 -2.95
N GLU A 145 20.63 1.46 -2.02
CA GLU A 145 19.65 0.38 -1.91
C GLU A 145 18.26 0.93 -1.60
N ILE A 146 18.19 1.91 -0.70
CA ILE A 146 16.93 2.56 -0.31
C ILE A 146 16.40 3.46 -1.41
N GLY A 147 17.27 4.16 -2.14
CA GLY A 147 16.86 4.94 -3.32
C GLY A 147 16.23 4.07 -4.41
N GLN A 148 16.83 2.92 -4.68
CA GLN A 148 16.29 1.91 -5.62
C GLN A 148 14.92 1.40 -5.19
N ILE A 149 14.73 1.07 -3.90
CA ILE A 149 13.44 0.61 -3.38
C ILE A 149 12.40 1.74 -3.45
N ALA A 150 12.76 2.97 -3.06
CA ALA A 150 11.83 4.09 -3.01
C ALA A 150 11.27 4.44 -4.39
N ILE A 151 12.11 4.45 -5.44
CA ILE A 151 11.65 4.68 -6.81
C ILE A 151 10.81 3.51 -7.33
N ALA A 152 11.23 2.27 -7.07
CA ALA A 152 10.44 1.11 -7.49
C ALA A 152 9.04 1.12 -6.87
N VAL A 153 8.95 1.38 -5.56
CA VAL A 153 7.66 1.52 -4.85
C VAL A 153 6.85 2.69 -5.38
N LYS A 154 7.46 3.85 -5.65
CA LYS A 154 6.78 5.00 -6.29
C LYS A 154 6.11 4.58 -7.61
N ILE A 155 6.81 3.83 -8.44
CA ILE A 155 6.29 3.37 -9.73
C ILE A 155 5.12 2.39 -9.53
N LEU A 156 5.26 1.42 -8.62
CA LEU A 156 4.19 0.46 -8.31
C LEU A 156 2.94 1.15 -7.73
N GLU A 157 3.13 2.11 -6.81
CA GLU A 157 2.05 2.91 -6.22
C GLU A 157 1.32 3.76 -7.27
N ASN A 158 2.05 4.35 -8.22
CA ASN A 158 1.44 5.06 -9.34
C ASN A 158 0.68 4.09 -10.28
N HIS A 159 1.22 2.90 -10.52
CA HIS A 159 0.58 1.90 -11.38
C HIS A 159 -0.73 1.38 -10.78
N ILE A 160 -0.77 1.06 -9.48
CA ILE A 160 -2.00 0.62 -8.82
C ILE A 160 -3.06 1.72 -8.81
N LEU A 161 -2.67 2.99 -8.64
CA LEU A 161 -3.60 4.13 -8.78
C LEU A 161 -4.15 4.24 -10.20
N TYR A 162 -3.30 4.05 -11.22
CA TYR A 162 -3.71 4.06 -12.62
C TYR A 162 -4.66 2.91 -12.97
N VAL A 163 -4.33 1.67 -12.61
CA VAL A 163 -5.16 0.49 -12.88
C VAL A 163 -6.50 0.57 -12.13
N ARG A 164 -6.53 1.11 -10.91
CA ARG A 164 -7.80 1.32 -10.18
C ARG A 164 -8.73 2.34 -10.81
N THR A 165 -8.19 3.27 -11.58
CA THR A 165 -8.97 4.34 -12.23
C THR A 165 -9.37 3.99 -13.66
N THR A 166 -8.58 3.17 -14.36
CA THR A 166 -8.73 2.94 -15.81
C THR A 166 -8.73 1.46 -16.24
N GLY A 167 -8.34 0.55 -15.36
CA GLY A 167 -8.14 -0.86 -15.67
C GLY A 167 -9.40 -1.71 -15.56
N SER A 168 -9.35 -2.90 -16.16
CA SER A 168 -10.34 -3.96 -15.93
C SER A 168 -10.17 -4.57 -14.52
N PHE A 169 -11.21 -5.25 -14.04
CA PHE A 169 -11.14 -5.97 -12.76
C PHE A 169 -10.01 -7.00 -12.72
N ASP A 170 -9.80 -7.76 -13.80
CA ASP A 170 -8.72 -8.76 -13.88
C ASP A 170 -7.33 -8.13 -13.71
N LYS A 171 -7.08 -7.00 -14.38
CA LYS A 171 -5.81 -6.26 -14.24
C LYS A 171 -5.64 -5.67 -12.85
N MET A 172 -6.75 -5.24 -12.24
CA MET A 172 -6.76 -4.73 -10.88
C MET A 172 -6.39 -5.83 -9.88
N GLU A 173 -6.96 -7.02 -10.02
CA GLU A 173 -6.65 -8.19 -9.21
C GLU A 173 -5.17 -8.59 -9.35
N GLU A 174 -4.67 -8.72 -10.58
CA GLU A 174 -3.25 -9.01 -10.86
C GLU A 174 -2.31 -8.01 -10.19
N THR A 175 -2.61 -6.70 -10.34
CA THR A 175 -1.80 -5.63 -9.75
C THR A 175 -1.83 -5.66 -8.23
N ILE A 176 -3.01 -5.93 -7.63
CA ILE A 176 -3.15 -6.04 -6.18
C ILE A 176 -2.34 -7.24 -5.66
N ASN A 177 -2.35 -8.37 -6.38
CA ASN A 177 -1.58 -9.56 -6.00
C ASN A 177 -0.07 -9.28 -6.02
N ILE A 178 0.44 -8.60 -7.06
CA ILE A 178 1.84 -8.15 -7.12
C ILE A 178 2.18 -7.27 -5.91
N TYR A 179 1.30 -6.29 -5.62
CA TYR A 179 1.49 -5.36 -4.52
C TYR A 179 1.50 -6.06 -3.16
N ARG A 180 0.56 -6.99 -2.94
CA ARG A 180 0.45 -7.78 -1.72
C ARG A 180 1.69 -8.65 -1.51
N ASN A 181 2.12 -9.41 -2.53
CA ASN A 181 3.30 -10.25 -2.45
C ASN A 181 4.54 -9.42 -2.13
N THR A 182 4.68 -8.25 -2.76
CA THR A 182 5.77 -7.30 -2.49
C THR A 182 5.80 -6.87 -1.02
N ILE A 183 4.64 -6.57 -0.43
CA ILE A 183 4.57 -6.18 1.00
C ILE A 183 4.94 -7.35 1.90
N GLU A 184 4.41 -8.54 1.63
CA GLU A 184 4.67 -9.74 2.44
C GLU A 184 6.16 -10.12 2.39
N GLU A 185 6.77 -10.14 1.19
CA GLU A 185 8.20 -10.38 1.01
C GLU A 185 9.06 -9.34 1.73
N PHE A 186 8.70 -8.06 1.64
CA PHE A 186 9.46 -7.00 2.29
C PHE A 186 9.35 -7.05 3.81
N ASP A 187 8.15 -7.33 4.36
CA ASP A 187 7.95 -7.51 5.81
C ASP A 187 8.77 -8.68 6.33
N SER A 188 8.75 -9.83 5.63
CA SER A 188 9.55 -11.00 5.96
C SER A 188 11.05 -10.69 5.98
N PHE A 189 11.55 -9.96 4.97
CA PHE A 189 12.93 -9.49 4.94
C PHE A 189 13.25 -8.59 6.14
N LEU A 190 12.41 -7.58 6.42
CA LEU A 190 12.64 -6.63 7.51
C LEU A 190 12.59 -7.29 8.89
N ILE A 191 11.73 -8.30 9.10
CA ILE A 191 11.72 -9.12 10.31
C ILE A 191 13.05 -9.86 10.48
N GLY A 192 13.56 -10.48 9.41
CA GLY A 192 14.85 -11.17 9.42
C GLY A 192 16.03 -10.23 9.71
N LEU A 193 16.05 -9.07 9.08
CA LEU A 193 17.04 -8.03 9.29
C LEU A 193 17.01 -7.52 10.74
N ALA A 194 15.82 -7.13 11.23
CA ALA A 194 15.60 -6.60 12.56
C ALA A 194 16.07 -7.55 13.67
N LYS A 195 15.78 -8.86 13.51
CA LYS A 195 16.24 -9.90 14.45
C LYS A 195 17.78 -9.96 14.51
N THR A 196 18.45 -9.86 13.37
CA THR A 196 19.92 -9.96 13.29
C THR A 196 20.60 -8.74 13.91
N ILE A 197 20.09 -7.53 13.66
CA ILE A 197 20.69 -6.27 14.16
C ILE A 197 20.12 -5.80 15.51
N LYS A 198 19.23 -6.60 16.12
CA LYS A 198 18.51 -6.30 17.38
C LYS A 198 17.75 -4.96 17.33
N PHE A 199 17.03 -4.71 16.23
CA PHE A 199 16.19 -3.53 16.06
C PHE A 199 14.73 -3.85 16.43
N ASP A 200 14.05 -2.97 17.17
CA ASP A 200 12.62 -3.11 17.47
C ASP A 200 11.78 -2.75 16.23
N TYR A 201 11.55 -3.75 15.38
CA TYR A 201 10.69 -3.63 14.22
C TYR A 201 9.29 -4.17 14.52
N ARG A 202 8.30 -3.31 14.34
CA ARG A 202 6.88 -3.70 14.36
C ARG A 202 6.37 -3.77 12.93
N SER A 203 6.10 -4.99 12.47
CA SER A 203 5.49 -5.28 11.17
C SER A 203 4.27 -4.38 10.93
N SER A 204 4.24 -3.74 9.76
CA SER A 204 3.09 -2.93 9.35
C SER A 204 1.85 -3.80 9.10
N LEU A 205 2.03 -5.09 8.80
CA LEU A 205 0.93 -6.06 8.64
C LEU A 205 0.28 -6.40 9.99
N LYS A 206 1.06 -6.51 11.08
CA LYS A 206 0.55 -6.82 12.42
C LYS A 206 -0.12 -5.63 13.12
N LYS A 207 0.16 -4.39 12.71
CA LYS A 207 -0.53 -3.19 13.25
C LYS A 207 -2.03 -3.21 12.97
N HIS A 208 -2.50 -3.99 11.99
CA HIS A 208 -3.92 -4.09 11.63
C HIS A 208 -4.67 -5.24 12.32
N GLU A 209 -4.01 -6.03 13.17
CA GLU A 209 -4.67 -7.03 14.02
C GLU A 209 -5.35 -6.41 15.25
N PHE A 210 -5.02 -5.17 15.60
CA PHE A 210 -5.65 -4.43 16.70
C PHE A 210 -6.47 -3.27 16.14
N GLY A 211 -7.75 -3.54 15.83
CA GLY A 211 -8.76 -2.49 15.73
C GLY A 211 -8.92 -1.75 17.07
N GLU A 212 -9.58 -0.59 17.05
CA GLU A 212 -9.82 0.29 18.23
C GLU A 212 -10.44 -0.44 19.46
N ASP A 213 -10.87 -1.70 19.32
CA ASP A 213 -11.63 -2.46 20.32
C ASP A 213 -10.88 -3.66 20.94
N GLY A 214 -9.57 -3.82 20.71
CA GLY A 214 -8.74 -4.74 21.51
C GLY A 214 -9.06 -6.24 21.40
N GLN A 215 -9.85 -6.67 20.43
CA GLN A 215 -10.07 -8.09 20.15
C GLN A 215 -8.97 -8.64 19.22
N LYS A 216 -8.24 -9.66 19.70
CA LYS A 216 -7.34 -10.47 18.88
C LYS A 216 -8.17 -11.26 17.86
N THR A 217 -8.03 -10.95 16.60
CA THR A 217 -8.42 -11.86 15.51
C THR A 217 -7.20 -12.65 15.08
N ASP A 218 -7.24 -13.99 15.17
CA ASP A 218 -6.18 -14.93 14.74
C ASP A 218 -5.97 -14.97 13.20
N ARG A 219 -6.17 -13.85 12.50
CA ARG A 219 -5.99 -13.73 11.05
C ARG A 219 -4.98 -12.63 10.74
N THR A 220 -3.75 -13.04 10.45
CA THR A 220 -2.78 -12.27 9.67
C THR A 220 -3.33 -12.15 8.24
N ALA A 221 -4.30 -11.27 8.00
CA ALA A 221 -4.86 -11.15 6.67
C ALA A 221 -5.29 -9.72 6.37
N TRP A 222 -4.70 -9.20 5.29
CA TRP A 222 -5.37 -8.30 4.36
C TRP A 222 -6.86 -8.67 4.24
N PRO A 223 -7.78 -7.69 4.10
CA PRO A 223 -9.16 -8.04 3.80
C PRO A 223 -9.17 -8.93 2.55
N LEU A 224 -9.66 -10.16 2.70
CA LEU A 224 -9.84 -11.10 1.60
C LEU A 224 -10.73 -10.43 0.57
N LEU A 225 -10.27 -10.36 -0.69
CA LEU A 225 -11.05 -9.81 -1.80
C LEU A 225 -12.21 -10.74 -2.24
N SER A 226 -12.55 -11.76 -1.46
CA SER A 226 -13.46 -12.84 -1.89
C SER A 226 -14.24 -13.50 -0.74
N GLU A 227 -14.75 -12.75 0.23
CA GLU A 227 -15.74 -13.28 1.19
C GLU A 227 -17.02 -12.43 1.23
N GLU A 228 -17.53 -11.98 0.07
CA GLU A 228 -18.92 -11.50 -0.05
C GLU A 228 -19.52 -11.87 -1.42
N THR A 229 -19.61 -13.17 -1.75
CA THR A 229 -20.49 -13.64 -2.86
C THR A 229 -21.05 -15.05 -2.68
N THR A 230 -21.00 -15.64 -1.48
CA THR A 230 -21.63 -16.96 -1.23
C THR A 230 -23.02 -16.89 -0.60
N GLU A 231 -23.51 -15.71 -0.18
CA GLU A 231 -24.88 -15.56 0.33
C GLU A 231 -25.90 -15.09 -0.74
N ALA A 232 -25.42 -14.54 -1.86
CA ALA A 232 -26.30 -14.11 -2.96
C ALA A 232 -26.71 -15.26 -3.89
N THR A 233 -25.94 -16.35 -3.96
CA THR A 233 -26.23 -17.48 -4.86
C THR A 233 -27.25 -18.45 -4.27
N ASN A 234 -27.34 -18.55 -2.94
CA ASN A 234 -28.34 -19.41 -2.28
C ASN A 234 -29.73 -18.78 -2.20
N SER A 235 -29.85 -17.46 -2.30
CA SER A 235 -31.14 -16.75 -2.28
C SER A 235 -31.83 -16.72 -3.64
N VAL A 236 -31.08 -16.84 -4.75
CA VAL A 236 -31.64 -16.97 -6.11
C VAL A 236 -32.11 -18.41 -6.37
N GLU A 237 -31.38 -19.44 -5.92
CA GLU A 237 -31.82 -20.84 -6.05
C GLU A 237 -33.01 -21.22 -5.14
N GLN A 238 -33.22 -20.52 -4.02
CA GLN A 238 -34.42 -20.70 -3.19
C GLN A 238 -35.65 -19.97 -3.74
N ALA A 239 -35.47 -18.82 -4.41
CA ALA A 239 -36.57 -18.11 -5.07
C ALA A 239 -37.09 -18.86 -6.31
N GLU A 240 -36.22 -19.50 -7.10
CA GLU A 240 -36.64 -20.29 -8.27
C GLU A 240 -37.29 -21.65 -7.91
N LYS A 241 -37.12 -22.14 -6.68
CA LYS A 241 -37.78 -23.37 -6.19
C LYS A 241 -39.15 -23.13 -5.57
N GLU A 242 -39.43 -21.94 -5.04
CA GLU A 242 -40.78 -21.60 -4.54
C GLU A 242 -41.73 -21.14 -5.66
N GLU A 243 -41.25 -20.59 -6.77
CA GLU A 243 -42.11 -20.16 -7.89
C GLU A 243 -42.64 -21.34 -8.75
N LYS A 244 -42.08 -22.55 -8.59
CA LYS A 244 -42.54 -23.77 -9.30
C LYS A 244 -43.60 -24.58 -8.54
N ALA A 245 -44.06 -24.13 -7.37
CA ALA A 245 -44.93 -24.92 -6.49
C ALA A 245 -46.42 -24.51 -6.44
N ASP A 246 -46.91 -23.54 -7.23
CA ASP A 246 -48.37 -23.26 -7.24
C ASP A 246 -48.94 -22.87 -8.63
N PRO A 247 -49.62 -23.80 -9.34
CA PRO A 247 -50.18 -23.57 -10.65
C PRO A 247 -51.64 -23.08 -10.55
N LYS A 248 -51.95 -22.01 -9.81
CA LYS A 248 -53.33 -21.50 -9.74
C LYS A 248 -53.44 -19.98 -9.54
N LYS A 249 -52.95 -19.20 -10.52
CA LYS A 249 -53.47 -17.83 -10.78
C LYS A 249 -53.07 -17.26 -12.15
N ARG A 250 -53.38 -18.00 -13.22
CA ARG A 250 -53.53 -17.38 -14.56
C ARG A 250 -54.91 -16.74 -14.65
N ARG A 251 -55.01 -15.41 -14.72
CA ARG A 251 -56.06 -14.71 -15.49
C ARG A 251 -55.76 -13.23 -15.72
N LYS A 252 -55.47 -12.94 -17.00
CA LYS A 252 -55.91 -11.80 -17.84
C LYS A 252 -55.69 -10.36 -17.35
N MET A 253 -54.89 -9.63 -18.12
CA MET A 253 -55.25 -8.34 -18.79
C MET A 253 -54.08 -8.00 -19.73
N VAL A 254 -54.12 -8.40 -21.01
CA VAL A 254 -54.64 -7.65 -22.18
C VAL A 254 -54.05 -6.22 -22.26
N LEU A 255 -53.06 -6.06 -23.14
CA LEU A 255 -52.65 -4.80 -23.77
C LEU A 255 -53.67 -4.40 -24.85
N PRO A 256 -53.80 -3.09 -25.11
CA PRO A 256 -53.56 -2.60 -26.48
C PRO A 256 -52.68 -1.33 -26.44
N GLY A 257 -51.65 -1.18 -27.29
CA GLY A 257 -51.74 -0.86 -28.73
C GLY A 257 -51.68 0.67 -28.87
N SER A 258 -50.54 1.30 -29.14
CA SER A 258 -49.99 1.59 -30.48
C SER A 258 -51.02 2.20 -31.45
N THR A 259 -51.16 3.52 -31.39
CA THR A 259 -51.07 4.43 -32.56
C THR A 259 -50.67 5.80 -32.06
#